data_AF-A0AA42QDP7-F1
#
_entry.id   AF-A0AA42QDP7-F1
#
_cell.length_a   1.000
_cell.length_b   1.000
_cell.length_c   1.000
_cell.angle_alpha   90.00
_cell.angle_beta   90.00
_cell.angle_gamma   90.00
#
_symmetry.space_group_name_H-M   'P 1'
#
loop_
_entity.id
_entity.type
_entity.pdbx_description
1 polymer ?
#
loop_
_entity_poly.entity_id
_entity_poly.type
_entity_poly.pdbx_seq_one_letter_code
_entity_poly.pdbx_strand_id
1 'polypeptide(L)'
;MQLDLKVDKVAGYGLSQENFTAAEKAKLAGLEGSHYRGTFINFTALQTALPTAEEGDYADVDAGAGDPVQRYIWDESDGEWVAQAGSADPITAAQVKVLYESNPDTNAYSDTEKSKLGGIAAGATANANTDSLAEGASNFYHTAARVLNTVLAGLSLASGAAVVDTDGVLVAFGKLQRQINDLATAISGKQDTLVSATNIKTINGNSLLGAGDLTIAGGGAVSSVNGRTGAVQVLVPIIVACSDETTALTAGTAKVTFRMPYAFTVTGVLASLTTAQAGGSILTVDINEAGVSILSTKLTIDNTEKTSATAATAPVISDSAIAADAEITIDIDQIGDGTAKGLKVTLVGYQP
;
A
#
# COMPACT_ATOMS: atom_id res chain seq x y z
N MET A 1 -59.89 109.92 14.95
CA MET A 1 -58.59 110.26 14.34
C MET A 1 -57.54 109.76 15.33
N GLN A 2 -56.81 108.69 14.99
CA GLN A 2 -55.88 108.03 15.89
C GLN A 2 -54.60 108.88 15.99
N LEU A 3 -54.62 109.84 16.92
CA LEU A 3 -53.52 110.78 17.17
C LEU A 3 -52.36 110.07 17.88
N ASP A 4 -52.68 108.98 18.56
CA ASP A 4 -51.84 108.19 19.46
C ASP A 4 -50.72 107.41 18.74
N LEU A 5 -50.72 107.43 17.40
CA LEU A 5 -49.69 106.83 16.53
C LEU A 5 -48.80 107.88 15.84
N LYS A 6 -48.97 109.18 16.14
CA LYS A 6 -48.14 110.24 15.58
C LYS A 6 -47.13 110.75 16.61
N VAL A 7 -45.89 110.95 16.17
CA VAL A 7 -44.82 111.61 16.93
C VAL A 7 -44.67 113.07 16.46
N ASP A 8 -44.32 113.95 17.40
CA ASP A 8 -44.12 115.37 17.14
C ASP A 8 -42.94 115.62 16.18
N LYS A 9 -43.11 116.55 15.24
CA LYS A 9 -42.01 117.00 14.37
C LYS A 9 -41.16 118.03 15.11
N VAL A 10 -39.92 117.67 15.42
CA VAL A 10 -38.92 118.62 15.95
C VAL A 10 -38.21 119.30 14.78
N ALA A 11 -38.08 120.63 14.82
CA ALA A 11 -37.40 121.40 13.78
C ALA A 11 -35.94 120.93 13.60
N GLY A 12 -35.53 120.64 12.37
CA GLY A 12 -34.20 120.11 12.02
C GLY A 12 -34.08 118.59 11.92
N TYR A 13 -35.15 117.82 12.19
CA TYR A 13 -35.13 116.35 12.16
C TYR A 13 -36.25 115.74 11.28
N GLY A 14 -36.00 114.53 10.76
CA GLY A 14 -37.00 113.70 10.07
C GLY A 14 -37.93 112.95 11.04
N LEU A 15 -39.05 112.40 10.54
CA LEU A 15 -40.12 111.74 11.30
C LEU A 15 -39.74 110.39 11.94
N SER A 16 -38.55 109.86 11.62
CA SER A 16 -37.92 108.69 12.23
C SER A 16 -36.40 108.93 12.24
N GLN A 17 -35.78 109.10 13.41
CA GLN A 17 -34.39 109.53 13.50
C GLN A 17 -33.40 108.34 13.46
N GLU A 18 -32.51 108.33 12.47
CA GLU A 18 -31.19 107.66 12.49
C GLU A 18 -30.18 108.57 13.23
N ASN A 19 -30.45 108.89 14.49
CA ASN A 19 -29.56 109.75 15.26
C ASN A 19 -28.54 108.90 16.03
N PHE A 20 -27.25 109.16 15.81
CA PHE A 20 -26.19 108.72 16.71
C PHE A 20 -26.55 109.09 18.15
N THR A 21 -26.44 108.12 19.07
CA THR A 21 -26.59 108.33 20.52
C THR A 21 -25.60 109.39 21.01
N ALA A 22 -25.85 109.97 22.18
CA ALA A 22 -24.90 110.95 22.76
C ALA A 22 -23.47 110.37 22.90
N ALA A 23 -23.37 109.07 23.20
CA ALA A 23 -22.10 108.35 23.28
C ALA A 23 -21.44 108.17 21.89
N GLU A 24 -22.21 107.86 20.85
CA GLU A 24 -21.69 107.75 19.48
C GLU A 24 -21.29 109.11 18.92
N LYS A 25 -22.04 110.18 19.22
CA LYS A 25 -21.62 111.55 18.87
C LYS A 25 -20.35 111.98 19.60
N ALA A 26 -20.19 111.60 20.86
CA ALA A 26 -18.95 111.86 21.60
C ALA A 26 -17.76 111.06 21.03
N LYS A 27 -17.97 109.80 20.65
CA LYS A 27 -16.95 108.98 19.95
C LYS A 27 -16.59 109.55 18.58
N LEU A 28 -17.58 109.98 17.81
CA LEU A 28 -17.37 110.57 16.49
C LEU A 28 -16.69 111.94 16.58
N ALA A 29 -17.04 112.75 17.59
CA ALA A 29 -16.35 114.01 17.88
C ALA A 29 -14.92 113.80 18.42
N GLY A 30 -14.61 112.62 18.93
CA GLY A 30 -13.29 112.23 19.41
C GLY A 30 -12.45 111.43 18.41
N LEU A 31 -12.94 111.19 17.18
CA LEU A 31 -12.11 110.67 16.10
C LEU A 31 -11.25 111.82 15.58
N GLU A 32 -9.94 111.75 15.84
CA GLU A 32 -8.96 112.59 15.17
C GLU A 32 -9.13 112.41 13.64
N GLY A 33 -9.12 113.53 12.90
CA GLY A 33 -9.24 113.48 11.44
C GLY A 33 -8.16 112.57 10.83
N SER A 34 -8.40 112.01 9.65
CA SER A 34 -7.40 111.17 8.96
C SER A 34 -6.03 111.85 8.92
N HIS A 35 -5.03 111.27 9.59
CA HIS A 35 -3.63 111.70 9.56
C HIS A 35 -2.96 111.57 8.19
N TYR A 36 -3.63 110.92 7.22
CA TYR A 36 -3.14 110.95 5.85
C TYR A 36 -3.37 112.33 5.22
N ARG A 37 -2.27 112.99 4.85
CA ARG A 37 -2.22 114.34 4.30
C ARG A 37 -2.18 114.42 2.78
N GLY A 38 -2.23 113.26 2.12
CA GLY A 38 -2.35 113.16 0.66
C GLY A 38 -1.07 112.70 -0.03
N THR A 39 -1.12 112.69 -1.36
CA THR A 39 0.00 112.34 -2.23
C THR A 39 0.56 113.59 -2.90
N PHE A 40 1.88 113.75 -2.89
CA PHE A 40 2.58 114.91 -3.45
C PHE A 40 3.60 114.46 -4.49
N ILE A 41 3.77 115.28 -5.53
CA ILE A 41 4.65 114.96 -6.66
C ILE A 41 6.15 114.97 -6.30
N ASN A 42 6.52 115.62 -5.20
CA ASN A 42 7.87 115.63 -4.64
C ASN A 42 7.82 116.16 -3.19
N PHE A 43 8.93 116.01 -2.48
CA PHE A 43 9.06 116.45 -1.09
C PHE A 43 8.89 117.96 -0.92
N THR A 44 9.36 118.77 -1.88
CA THR A 44 9.16 120.24 -1.87
C THR A 44 7.68 120.62 -1.99
N ALA A 45 6.90 119.89 -2.79
CA ALA A 45 5.48 120.11 -2.95
C ALA A 45 4.72 119.76 -1.66
N LEU A 46 5.12 118.69 -0.97
CA LEU A 46 4.62 118.37 0.36
C LEU A 46 4.88 119.52 1.35
N GLN A 47 6.14 119.96 1.48
CA GLN A 47 6.49 121.03 2.42
C GLN A 47 5.84 122.38 2.08
N THR A 48 5.66 122.68 0.79
CA THR A 48 5.03 123.94 0.35
C THR A 48 3.53 123.94 0.65
N ALA A 49 2.86 122.81 0.42
CA ALA A 49 1.43 122.67 0.67
C ALA A 49 1.12 122.55 2.17
N LEU A 50 2.01 121.89 2.93
CA LEU A 50 1.87 121.59 4.35
C LEU A 50 3.18 121.92 5.09
N PRO A 51 3.45 123.21 5.33
CA PRO A 51 4.65 123.65 6.03
C PRO A 51 4.65 123.30 7.53
N THR A 52 3.47 123.00 8.08
CA THR A 52 3.28 122.51 9.45
C THR A 52 2.23 121.41 9.43
N ALA A 53 2.39 120.37 10.24
CA ALA A 53 1.43 119.29 10.42
C ALA A 53 1.33 118.90 11.91
N GLU A 54 0.49 117.92 12.24
CA GLU A 54 0.27 117.40 13.59
C GLU A 54 1.00 116.06 13.76
N GLU A 55 1.39 115.69 14.99
CA GLU A 55 1.95 114.38 15.31
C GLU A 55 1.11 113.25 14.70
N GLY A 56 1.79 112.28 14.08
CA GLY A 56 1.15 111.13 13.42
C GLY A 56 0.73 111.40 11.98
N ASP A 57 0.80 112.63 11.49
CA ASP A 57 0.54 112.95 10.08
C ASP A 57 1.52 112.25 9.16
N TYR A 58 1.00 111.71 8.06
CA TYR A 58 1.82 111.09 7.02
C TYR A 58 1.34 111.47 5.63
N ALA A 59 2.28 111.60 4.71
CA ALA A 59 2.03 111.91 3.32
C ALA A 59 2.87 111.01 2.41
N ASP A 60 2.35 110.70 1.24
CA ASP A 60 3.07 109.91 0.26
C ASP A 60 3.68 110.85 -0.78
N VAL A 61 4.96 110.64 -1.11
CA VAL A 61 5.63 111.34 -2.20
C VAL A 61 5.83 110.36 -3.35
N ASP A 62 5.23 110.68 -4.48
CA ASP A 62 5.29 109.90 -5.71
C ASP A 62 5.82 110.79 -6.84
N ALA A 63 7.08 110.56 -7.22
CA ALA A 63 7.75 111.32 -8.28
C ALA A 63 7.27 110.95 -9.70
N GLY A 64 6.41 109.93 -9.82
CA GLY A 64 5.84 109.45 -11.06
C GLY A 64 6.38 108.08 -11.49
N ALA A 65 6.04 107.69 -12.71
CA ALA A 65 6.31 106.34 -13.22
C ALA A 65 7.80 105.97 -13.19
N GLY A 66 8.14 104.94 -12.42
CA GLY A 66 9.49 104.36 -12.34
C GLY A 66 10.18 104.56 -10.99
N ASP A 67 9.70 105.50 -10.18
CA ASP A 67 10.20 105.72 -8.82
C ASP A 67 9.27 105.06 -7.79
N PRO A 68 9.80 104.45 -6.71
CA PRO A 68 8.97 103.92 -5.64
C PRO A 68 8.27 105.06 -4.89
N VAL A 69 7.01 104.84 -4.50
CA VAL A 69 6.29 105.75 -3.59
C VAL A 69 7.03 105.76 -2.26
N GLN A 70 7.45 106.95 -1.82
CA GLN A 70 8.13 107.12 -0.54
C GLN A 70 7.19 107.80 0.46
N ARG A 71 6.92 107.11 1.58
CA ARG A 71 6.12 107.66 2.67
C ARG A 71 6.96 108.59 3.54
N TYR A 72 6.43 109.77 3.82
CA TYR A 72 6.95 110.72 4.78
C TYR A 72 6.01 110.83 5.97
N ILE A 73 6.57 110.94 7.18
CA ILE A 73 5.85 111.05 8.44
C ILE A 73 6.28 112.38 9.08
N TRP A 74 5.33 113.14 9.61
CA TRP A 74 5.61 114.40 10.30
C TRP A 74 6.30 114.12 11.63
N ASP A 75 7.49 114.68 11.80
CA ASP A 75 8.21 114.68 13.05
C ASP A 75 7.91 115.98 13.80
N GLU A 76 7.02 115.91 14.79
CA GLU A 76 6.64 117.09 15.57
C GLU A 76 7.79 117.63 16.44
N SER A 77 8.79 116.81 16.76
CA SER A 77 9.92 117.25 17.59
C SER A 77 10.85 118.22 16.85
N ASP A 78 11.01 118.00 15.54
CA ASP A 78 11.86 118.82 14.67
C ASP A 78 11.05 119.78 13.79
N GLY A 79 9.73 119.63 13.72
CA GLY A 79 8.86 120.43 12.87
C GLY A 79 9.09 120.19 11.38
N GLU A 80 9.47 118.97 11.00
CA GLU A 80 9.84 118.59 9.64
C GLU A 80 9.22 117.25 9.20
N TRP A 81 9.10 117.05 7.90
CA TRP A 81 8.67 115.78 7.31
C TRP A 81 9.86 114.82 7.10
N VAL A 82 9.79 113.57 7.58
CA VAL A 82 10.89 112.59 7.52
C VAL A 82 10.50 111.31 6.76
N ALA A 83 11.38 110.75 5.94
CA ALA A 83 11.12 109.53 5.17
C ALA A 83 11.12 108.26 6.02
N GLN A 84 10.17 107.36 5.79
CA GLN A 84 10.07 106.07 6.50
C GLN A 84 11.19 105.09 6.08
N ALA A 85 11.87 104.44 7.03
CA ALA A 85 12.92 103.46 6.77
C ALA A 85 12.47 102.00 7.01
N GLY A 86 12.48 101.15 5.97
CA GLY A 86 12.28 99.68 6.06
C GLY A 86 11.85 99.00 4.73
N SER A 87 12.37 97.80 4.41
CA SER A 87 12.04 96.99 3.21
C SER A 87 11.17 95.76 3.57
N ALA A 88 10.27 95.33 2.69
CA ALA A 88 9.32 94.22 2.90
C ALA A 88 9.45 93.13 1.80
N ASP A 89 10.48 92.26 1.87
CA ASP A 89 10.68 91.20 0.88
C ASP A 89 9.79 89.95 1.14
N PRO A 90 9.20 89.32 0.09
CA PRO A 90 8.34 88.13 0.24
C PRO A 90 9.11 86.81 0.46
N ILE A 91 8.55 85.89 1.27
CA ILE A 91 9.10 84.56 1.57
C ILE A 91 9.02 83.61 0.35
N THR A 92 10.07 82.83 0.08
CA THR A 92 10.13 81.85 -1.04
C THR A 92 9.46 80.50 -0.71
N ALA A 93 9.05 79.74 -1.74
CA ALA A 93 8.44 78.41 -1.56
C ALA A 93 9.35 77.40 -0.82
N ALA A 94 10.67 77.47 -1.01
CA ALA A 94 11.61 76.63 -0.29
C ALA A 94 11.65 76.97 1.21
N GLN A 95 11.64 78.26 1.55
CA GLN A 95 11.56 78.72 2.95
C GLN A 95 10.21 78.32 3.58
N VAL A 96 9.10 78.41 2.84
CA VAL A 96 7.79 77.92 3.31
C VAL A 96 7.84 76.42 3.61
N LYS A 97 8.45 75.60 2.75
CA LYS A 97 8.58 74.14 2.98
C LYS A 97 9.39 73.85 4.25
N VAL A 98 10.52 74.52 4.45
CA VAL A 98 11.35 74.35 5.65
C VAL A 98 10.61 74.76 6.92
N LEU A 99 9.94 75.92 6.91
CA LEU A 99 9.14 76.40 8.03
C LEU A 99 8.00 75.42 8.34
N TYR A 100 7.31 74.93 7.31
CA TYR A 100 6.25 73.94 7.45
C TYR A 100 6.76 72.63 8.06
N GLU A 101 7.84 72.05 7.54
CA GLU A 101 8.40 70.78 8.01
C GLU A 101 9.05 70.89 9.41
N SER A 102 9.44 72.09 9.84
CA SER A 102 10.08 72.33 11.15
C SER A 102 9.12 72.35 12.35
N ASN A 103 7.80 72.38 12.13
CA ASN A 103 6.83 72.40 13.24
C ASN A 103 6.73 71.00 13.89
N PRO A 104 6.69 70.90 15.24
CA PRO A 104 6.36 69.65 15.91
C PRO A 104 4.94 69.22 15.51
N ASP A 105 4.76 67.96 15.11
CA ASP A 105 3.47 67.33 14.71
C ASP A 105 2.94 67.60 13.29
N THR A 106 3.80 67.85 12.29
CA THR A 106 3.34 68.14 10.93
C THR A 106 2.76 66.95 10.15
N ASN A 107 2.85 65.72 10.66
CA ASN A 107 2.42 64.49 9.98
C ASN A 107 2.79 64.46 8.48
N ALA A 108 3.92 65.11 8.12
CA ALA A 108 4.21 65.45 6.74
C ALA A 108 4.61 64.18 5.99
N TYR A 109 3.77 63.78 5.03
CA TYR A 109 4.07 62.66 4.16
C TYR A 109 5.10 63.08 3.09
N SER A 110 6.36 62.78 3.36
CA SER A 110 7.51 63.15 2.54
C SER A 110 7.50 62.44 1.18
N ASP A 111 8.28 62.96 0.24
CA ASP A 111 8.43 62.32 -1.09
C ASP A 111 9.05 60.92 -0.98
N THR A 112 9.87 60.68 0.05
CA THR A 112 10.43 59.36 0.36
C THR A 112 9.35 58.37 0.78
N GLU A 113 8.39 58.79 1.62
CA GLU A 113 7.29 57.93 2.05
C GLU A 113 6.30 57.66 0.92
N LYS A 114 6.02 58.66 0.08
CA LYS A 114 5.22 58.50 -1.15
C LYS A 114 5.84 57.50 -2.11
N SER A 115 7.16 57.56 -2.31
CA SER A 115 7.88 56.60 -3.14
C SER A 115 7.79 55.18 -2.58
N LYS A 116 7.92 55.01 -1.26
CA LYS A 116 7.73 53.71 -0.60
C LYS A 116 6.31 53.16 -0.81
N LEU A 117 5.27 53.99 -0.71
CA LEU A 117 3.89 53.57 -0.94
C LEU A 117 3.61 53.22 -2.41
N GLY A 118 4.23 53.92 -3.36
CA GLY A 118 4.09 53.62 -4.79
C GLY A 118 4.58 52.22 -5.19
N GLY A 119 5.50 51.63 -4.42
CA GLY A 119 5.98 50.26 -4.62
C GLY A 119 5.06 49.17 -4.04
N ILE A 120 4.05 49.54 -3.25
CA ILE A 120 3.12 48.60 -2.63
C ILE A 120 1.99 48.30 -3.62
N ALA A 121 1.68 47.01 -3.82
CA ALA A 121 0.60 46.58 -4.68
C ALA A 121 -0.75 47.15 -4.22
N ALA A 122 -1.62 47.49 -5.18
CA ALA A 122 -2.97 47.97 -4.88
C ALA A 122 -3.73 46.94 -4.02
N GLY A 123 -4.25 47.38 -2.87
CA GLY A 123 -4.99 46.52 -1.94
C GLY A 123 -4.13 45.69 -0.99
N ALA A 124 -2.81 45.88 -0.96
CA ALA A 124 -1.97 45.22 0.04
C ALA A 124 -2.37 45.65 1.47
N THR A 125 -2.50 44.68 2.36
CA THR A 125 -2.78 44.89 3.78
C THR A 125 -1.49 44.78 4.59
N ALA A 126 -1.44 45.40 5.76
CA ALA A 126 -0.35 45.14 6.71
C ALA A 126 -0.52 43.73 7.29
N ASN A 127 0.51 42.89 7.16
CA ASN A 127 0.51 41.53 7.69
C ASN A 127 1.35 41.49 8.97
N ALA A 128 0.74 41.10 10.09
CA ALA A 128 1.43 41.01 11.38
C ALA A 128 2.36 39.79 11.46
N ASN A 129 2.00 38.71 10.77
CA ASN A 129 2.77 37.48 10.61
C ASN A 129 2.36 36.78 9.31
N THR A 130 2.99 35.63 9.02
CA THR A 130 2.71 34.83 7.83
C THR A 130 1.28 34.28 7.77
N ASP A 131 0.60 34.10 8.91
CA ASP A 131 -0.77 33.56 8.96
C ASP A 131 -1.80 34.57 8.43
N SER A 132 -1.47 35.87 8.52
CA SER A 132 -2.32 36.96 8.05
C SER A 132 -2.10 37.34 6.59
N LEU A 133 -1.16 36.68 5.89
CA LEU A 133 -0.87 36.99 4.50
C LEU A 133 -1.91 36.31 3.59
N ALA A 134 -2.55 37.09 2.71
CA ALA A 134 -3.54 36.54 1.80
C ALA A 134 -2.86 35.64 0.75
N GLU A 135 -3.39 34.43 0.54
CA GLU A 135 -2.93 33.51 -0.50
C GLU A 135 -3.49 33.92 -1.86
N GLY A 136 -2.69 33.70 -2.92
CA GLY A 136 -3.16 33.88 -4.29
C GLY A 136 -3.90 32.66 -4.83
N ALA A 137 -4.34 32.70 -6.08
CA ALA A 137 -5.04 31.58 -6.71
C ALA A 137 -4.15 30.34 -6.96
N SER A 138 -2.83 30.53 -7.02
CA SER A 138 -1.86 29.47 -7.38
C SER A 138 -0.83 29.20 -6.29
N ASN A 139 -0.41 30.23 -5.58
CA ASN A 139 0.59 30.13 -4.52
C ASN A 139 -0.12 30.17 -3.18
N PHE A 140 0.02 29.08 -2.44
CA PHE A 140 -0.59 28.96 -1.14
C PHE A 140 0.42 28.46 -0.09
N TYR A 141 0.20 28.77 1.18
CA TYR A 141 0.96 28.26 2.32
C TYR A 141 0.77 26.77 2.53
N HIS A 142 1.83 26.15 3.01
CA HIS A 142 1.78 24.81 3.54
C HIS A 142 1.29 24.84 4.99
N THR A 143 -0.02 24.94 5.17
CA THR A 143 -0.61 24.69 6.49
C THR A 143 -0.61 23.18 6.76
N ALA A 144 -0.45 22.77 8.02
CA ALA A 144 -0.44 21.35 8.39
C ALA A 144 -1.68 20.60 7.88
N ALA A 145 -2.86 21.23 8.01
CA ALA A 145 -4.12 20.67 7.52
C ALA A 145 -4.11 20.44 6.00
N ARG A 146 -3.54 21.37 5.22
CA ARG A 146 -3.51 21.24 3.74
C ARG A 146 -2.49 20.23 3.28
N VAL A 147 -1.33 20.15 3.93
CA VAL A 147 -0.34 19.12 3.66
C VAL A 147 -0.95 17.73 3.90
N LEU A 148 -1.64 17.53 5.03
CA LEU A 148 -2.28 16.25 5.35
C LEU A 148 -3.45 15.90 4.40
N ASN A 149 -4.20 16.90 3.95
CA ASN A 149 -5.34 16.71 3.03
C ASN A 149 -4.96 16.77 1.54
N THR A 150 -3.66 16.83 1.21
CA THR A 150 -3.23 16.90 -0.19
C THR A 150 -3.62 15.62 -0.93
N VAL A 151 -4.46 15.76 -1.96
CA VAL A 151 -4.88 14.64 -2.81
C VAL A 151 -3.71 14.22 -3.69
N LEU A 152 -3.36 12.92 -3.68
CA LEU A 152 -2.28 12.33 -4.48
C LEU A 152 -2.70 12.10 -5.94
N ALA A 153 -3.31 13.10 -6.57
CA ALA A 153 -3.77 13.01 -7.95
C ALA A 153 -2.59 12.71 -8.90
N GLY A 154 -2.71 11.66 -9.71
CA GLY A 154 -1.62 11.19 -10.58
C GLY A 154 -0.67 10.18 -9.93
N LEU A 155 -0.96 9.68 -8.73
CA LEU A 155 -0.24 8.54 -8.14
C LEU A 155 -0.26 7.34 -9.11
N SER A 156 0.92 6.79 -9.40
CA SER A 156 1.10 5.65 -10.30
C SER A 156 1.75 4.47 -9.59
N LEU A 157 1.16 3.28 -9.72
CA LEU A 157 1.66 2.03 -9.14
C LEU A 157 2.36 1.13 -10.17
N ALA A 158 2.81 1.72 -11.28
CA ALA A 158 3.32 0.97 -12.42
C ALA A 158 4.75 0.41 -12.20
N SER A 159 5.56 1.04 -11.34
CA SER A 159 6.96 0.66 -11.10
C SER A 159 7.21 0.46 -9.61
N GLY A 160 7.89 -0.64 -9.25
CA GLY A 160 8.37 -0.94 -7.89
C GLY A 160 9.89 -0.73 -7.75
N ALA A 161 10.52 0.06 -8.63
CA ALA A 161 11.94 0.38 -8.53
C ALA A 161 12.28 1.08 -7.21
N ALA A 162 13.56 1.06 -6.81
CA ALA A 162 14.02 1.79 -5.64
C ALA A 162 13.65 3.28 -5.72
N VAL A 163 13.33 3.86 -4.57
CA VAL A 163 13.19 5.31 -4.44
C VAL A 163 14.59 5.93 -4.52
N VAL A 164 14.75 6.91 -5.38
CA VAL A 164 16.01 7.64 -5.61
C VAL A 164 15.81 9.14 -5.38
N ASP A 165 16.90 9.88 -5.25
CA ASP A 165 16.90 11.33 -4.97
C ASP A 165 16.26 12.19 -6.07
N THR A 166 16.11 11.65 -7.29
CA THR A 166 15.40 12.31 -8.39
C THR A 166 13.89 12.07 -8.40
N ASP A 167 13.35 11.21 -7.53
CA ASP A 167 11.90 10.93 -7.52
C ASP A 167 11.11 12.07 -6.88
N GLY A 168 10.05 12.50 -7.55
CA GLY A 168 9.01 13.33 -6.92
C GLY A 168 8.23 12.52 -5.87
N VAL A 169 7.63 13.21 -4.88
CA VAL A 169 6.91 12.57 -3.75
C VAL A 169 5.85 11.57 -4.21
N LEU A 170 5.07 11.89 -5.25
CA LEU A 170 4.05 10.98 -5.80
C LEU A 170 4.68 9.72 -6.41
N VAL A 171 5.82 9.84 -7.09
CA VAL A 171 6.53 8.70 -7.69
C VAL A 171 7.10 7.82 -6.58
N ALA A 172 7.68 8.41 -5.54
CA ALA A 172 8.21 7.69 -4.39
C ALA A 172 7.11 6.90 -3.65
N PHE A 173 5.96 7.53 -3.36
CA PHE A 173 4.80 6.83 -2.78
C PHE A 173 4.26 5.72 -3.68
N GLY A 174 4.21 5.95 -4.99
CA GLY A 174 3.79 4.95 -5.96
C GLY A 174 4.70 3.72 -5.98
N LYS A 175 6.02 3.96 -6.00
CA LYS A 175 7.05 2.91 -5.91
C LYS A 175 6.96 2.11 -4.62
N LEU A 176 6.83 2.77 -3.48
CA LEU A 176 6.68 2.12 -2.18
C LEU A 176 5.40 1.26 -2.12
N GLN A 177 4.26 1.80 -2.56
CA GLN A 177 3.02 1.05 -2.59
C GLN A 177 3.13 -0.16 -3.53
N ARG A 178 3.81 -0.02 -4.68
CA ARG A 178 4.06 -1.14 -5.58
C ARG A 178 4.96 -2.21 -4.95
N GLN A 179 6.06 -1.81 -4.31
CA GLN A 179 6.95 -2.72 -3.59
C GLN A 179 6.21 -3.50 -2.49
N ILE A 180 5.33 -2.83 -1.74
CA ILE A 180 4.50 -3.48 -0.72
C ILE A 180 3.55 -4.51 -1.35
N ASN A 181 2.89 -4.16 -2.46
CA ASN A 181 1.99 -5.08 -3.16
C ASN A 181 2.74 -6.30 -3.70
N ASP A 182 3.93 -6.09 -4.27
CA ASP A 182 4.78 -7.16 -4.78
C ASP A 182 5.29 -8.05 -3.64
N LEU A 183 5.68 -7.47 -2.50
CA LEU A 183 6.08 -8.22 -1.31
C LEU A 183 4.92 -9.06 -0.74
N ALA A 184 3.71 -8.49 -0.65
CA ALA A 184 2.52 -9.20 -0.21
C ALA A 184 2.20 -10.41 -1.12
N THR A 185 2.35 -10.23 -2.44
CA THR A 185 2.17 -11.30 -3.43
C THR A 185 3.25 -12.38 -3.26
N ALA A 186 4.52 -11.97 -3.11
CA ALA A 186 5.62 -12.90 -2.93
C ALA A 186 5.48 -13.74 -1.66
N ILE A 187 5.05 -13.14 -0.54
CA ILE A 187 4.78 -13.84 0.73
C ILE A 187 3.61 -14.80 0.57
N SER A 188 2.52 -14.38 -0.08
CA SER A 188 1.34 -15.23 -0.29
C SER A 188 1.62 -16.44 -1.19
N GLY A 189 2.66 -16.37 -2.03
CA GLY A 189 3.13 -17.49 -2.85
C GLY A 189 4.11 -18.43 -2.14
N LYS A 190 4.54 -18.12 -0.91
CA LYS A 190 5.37 -19.03 -0.11
C LYS A 190 4.48 -19.98 0.69
N GLN A 191 5.04 -21.15 1.00
CA GLN A 191 4.41 -22.08 1.93
C GLN A 191 4.67 -21.65 3.37
N ASP A 192 3.71 -21.86 4.25
CA ASP A 192 3.91 -21.75 5.69
C ASP A 192 5.02 -22.67 6.18
N THR A 193 5.52 -22.41 7.39
CA THR A 193 6.54 -23.27 8.02
C THR A 193 6.08 -24.71 8.03
N LEU A 194 6.88 -25.61 7.45
CA LEU A 194 6.60 -27.03 7.47
C LEU A 194 6.72 -27.54 8.91
N VAL A 195 5.72 -28.30 9.36
CA VAL A 195 5.63 -28.92 10.68
C VAL A 195 5.19 -30.37 10.48
N SER A 196 6.06 -31.30 10.88
CA SER A 196 5.76 -32.73 10.77
C SER A 196 4.59 -33.13 11.65
N ALA A 197 3.76 -34.04 11.13
CA ALA A 197 2.44 -34.42 11.66
C ALA A 197 1.37 -33.31 11.62
N THR A 198 1.65 -32.12 11.07
CA THR A 198 0.64 -31.08 10.83
C THR A 198 0.39 -30.87 9.34
N ASN A 199 1.38 -30.33 8.62
CA ASN A 199 1.25 -30.04 7.18
C ASN A 199 2.06 -31.01 6.30
N ILE A 200 2.87 -31.87 6.92
CA ILE A 200 3.53 -33.01 6.28
C ILE A 200 3.33 -34.26 7.12
N LYS A 201 3.19 -35.41 6.47
CA LYS A 201 3.11 -36.70 7.16
C LYS A 201 4.46 -37.07 7.78
N THR A 202 4.45 -37.92 8.80
CA THR A 202 5.65 -38.61 9.30
C THR A 202 5.85 -39.92 8.53
N ILE A 203 7.05 -40.49 8.61
CA ILE A 203 7.31 -41.87 8.19
C ILE A 203 7.73 -42.64 9.43
N ASN A 204 6.95 -43.66 9.79
CA ASN A 204 7.18 -44.47 11.00
C ASN A 204 7.38 -43.61 12.27
N GLY A 205 6.63 -42.52 12.39
CA GLY A 205 6.72 -41.59 13.54
C GLY A 205 7.92 -40.63 13.49
N ASN A 206 8.83 -40.74 12.53
CA ASN A 206 9.95 -39.83 12.38
C ASN A 206 9.56 -38.58 11.58
N SER A 207 10.08 -37.43 12.03
CA SER A 207 9.95 -36.16 11.33
C SER A 207 10.66 -36.22 9.98
N LEU A 208 10.03 -35.66 8.95
CA LEU A 208 10.64 -35.46 7.63
C LEU A 208 11.39 -34.12 7.54
N LEU A 209 11.43 -33.35 8.62
CA LEU A 209 12.15 -32.09 8.73
C LEU A 209 13.52 -32.35 9.34
N GLY A 210 14.56 -31.79 8.72
CA GLY A 210 15.92 -31.87 9.22
C GLY A 210 16.93 -31.91 8.07
N ALA A 211 18.21 -31.93 8.44
CA ALA A 211 19.29 -32.23 7.52
C ALA A 211 19.70 -33.70 7.68
N GLY A 212 20.18 -34.31 6.59
CA GLY A 212 20.59 -35.72 6.55
C GLY A 212 19.49 -36.66 6.07
N ASP A 213 19.82 -37.94 6.00
CA ASP A 213 18.95 -38.97 5.46
C ASP A 213 17.93 -39.46 6.49
N LEU A 214 16.73 -39.78 6.02
CA LEU A 214 15.73 -40.46 6.83
C LEU A 214 16.02 -41.97 6.86
N THR A 215 16.38 -42.49 8.03
CA THR A 215 16.57 -43.93 8.20
C THR A 215 15.21 -44.64 8.28
N ILE A 216 14.86 -45.43 7.27
CA ILE A 216 13.66 -46.27 7.28
C ILE A 216 14.06 -47.67 7.77
N ALA A 217 14.03 -47.88 9.08
CA ALA A 217 14.25 -49.21 9.67
C ALA A 217 12.95 -50.03 9.58
N GLY A 218 12.94 -51.07 8.74
CA GLY A 218 11.77 -51.93 8.55
C GLY A 218 11.70 -52.74 7.25
N GLY A 219 12.67 -52.62 6.35
CA GLY A 219 12.76 -53.45 5.13
C GLY A 219 13.22 -54.90 5.39
N GLY A 220 12.68 -55.56 6.42
CA GLY A 220 12.99 -56.94 6.76
C GLY A 220 12.11 -57.93 5.99
N ALA A 221 12.72 -58.74 5.12
CA ALA A 221 12.14 -59.83 4.35
C ALA A 221 10.97 -59.45 3.40
N VAL A 222 10.79 -60.28 2.35
CA VAL A 222 9.74 -60.09 1.35
C VAL A 222 8.37 -60.22 2.03
N SER A 223 7.71 -59.09 2.33
CA SER A 223 6.45 -59.08 3.08
C SER A 223 5.27 -59.68 2.30
N SER A 224 5.41 -59.87 0.98
CA SER A 224 4.45 -60.61 0.17
C SER A 224 5.05 -61.07 -1.17
N VAL A 225 4.63 -62.24 -1.66
CA VAL A 225 4.76 -62.61 -3.07
C VAL A 225 3.35 -62.55 -3.65
N ASN A 226 3.13 -61.70 -4.65
CA ASN A 226 1.83 -61.48 -5.30
C ASN A 226 0.67 -61.19 -4.32
N GLY A 227 0.92 -60.44 -3.25
CA GLY A 227 -0.12 -59.99 -2.30
C GLY A 227 -0.55 -61.02 -1.25
N ARG A 228 0.13 -62.17 -1.15
CA ARG A 228 -0.10 -63.16 -0.08
C ARG A 228 0.85 -62.89 1.09
N THR A 229 0.29 -62.78 2.28
CA THR A 229 1.02 -62.56 3.55
C THR A 229 1.06 -63.87 4.35
N GLY A 230 2.19 -64.18 5.00
CA GLY A 230 2.37 -65.41 5.82
C GLY A 230 3.32 -66.44 5.20
N ALA A 231 3.28 -67.68 5.68
CA ALA A 231 4.10 -68.78 5.13
C ALA A 231 3.67 -69.08 3.69
N VAL A 232 4.53 -68.74 2.71
CA VAL A 232 4.30 -69.03 1.30
C VAL A 232 4.82 -70.44 0.99
N GLN A 233 3.91 -71.40 0.90
CA GLN A 233 4.23 -72.76 0.47
C GLN A 233 4.21 -72.84 -1.06
N VAL A 234 5.32 -73.30 -1.65
CA VAL A 234 5.43 -73.52 -3.10
C VAL A 234 5.18 -75.01 -3.35
N LEU A 235 4.04 -75.33 -3.97
CA LEU A 235 3.74 -76.70 -4.35
C LEU A 235 4.62 -77.14 -5.52
N VAL A 236 5.20 -78.33 -5.41
CA VAL A 236 6.06 -78.97 -6.40
C VAL A 236 5.51 -80.36 -6.70
N PRO A 237 5.35 -80.75 -7.98
CA PRO A 237 5.01 -82.11 -8.36
C PRO A 237 6.26 -82.98 -8.51
N ILE A 238 6.21 -84.21 -7.99
CA ILE A 238 7.15 -85.29 -8.28
C ILE A 238 6.40 -86.31 -9.15
N ILE A 239 6.81 -86.47 -10.41
CA ILE A 239 6.17 -87.37 -11.37
C ILE A 239 7.09 -88.56 -11.63
N VAL A 240 6.55 -89.77 -11.50
CA VAL A 240 7.29 -91.02 -11.68
C VAL A 240 6.60 -91.90 -12.72
N ALA A 241 7.35 -92.34 -13.73
CA ALA A 241 6.87 -93.35 -14.67
C ALA A 241 6.92 -94.74 -14.01
N CYS A 242 5.79 -95.44 -14.01
CA CYS A 242 5.62 -96.75 -13.38
C CYS A 242 5.64 -97.90 -14.38
N SER A 243 5.64 -97.61 -15.69
CA SER A 243 5.81 -98.56 -16.79
C SER A 243 6.35 -97.87 -18.04
N ASP A 244 6.69 -98.64 -19.07
CA ASP A 244 6.82 -98.10 -20.42
C ASP A 244 5.44 -97.76 -21.04
N GLU A 245 5.46 -97.07 -22.18
CA GLU A 245 4.26 -96.54 -22.85
C GLU A 245 3.45 -97.56 -23.67
N THR A 246 3.99 -98.77 -23.86
CA THR A 246 3.55 -99.71 -24.89
C THR A 246 3.17 -101.09 -24.37
N THR A 247 3.75 -101.51 -23.26
CA THR A 247 3.53 -102.79 -22.61
C THR A 247 2.30 -102.71 -21.73
N ALA A 248 1.42 -103.70 -21.87
CA ALA A 248 0.25 -103.87 -21.03
C ALA A 248 0.64 -103.97 -19.55
N LEU A 249 -0.07 -103.24 -18.70
CA LEU A 249 0.13 -103.30 -17.25
C LEU A 249 -0.31 -104.66 -16.70
N THR A 250 0.40 -105.11 -15.69
CA THR A 250 0.05 -106.28 -14.89
C THR A 250 -0.08 -105.87 -13.43
N ALA A 251 -0.93 -106.54 -12.65
CA ALA A 251 -0.96 -106.36 -11.21
C ALA A 251 0.37 -106.82 -10.57
N GLY A 252 0.67 -106.29 -9.40
CA GLY A 252 1.85 -106.65 -8.61
C GLY A 252 2.42 -105.45 -7.84
N THR A 253 3.27 -105.76 -6.87
CA THR A 253 3.93 -104.79 -6.01
C THR A 253 5.21 -104.25 -6.64
N ALA A 254 5.68 -103.10 -6.14
CA ALA A 254 6.94 -102.46 -6.51
C ALA A 254 7.18 -102.37 -8.02
N LYS A 255 6.16 -101.93 -8.77
CA LYS A 255 6.28 -101.68 -10.22
C LYS A 255 7.30 -100.61 -10.53
N VAL A 256 7.45 -99.64 -9.63
CA VAL A 256 8.61 -98.77 -9.53
C VAL A 256 8.96 -98.55 -8.06
N THR A 257 10.26 -98.43 -7.80
CA THR A 257 10.81 -98.08 -6.49
C THR A 257 11.74 -96.89 -6.65
N PHE A 258 11.58 -95.86 -5.83
CA PHE A 258 12.47 -94.70 -5.79
C PHE A 258 12.65 -94.19 -4.37
N ARG A 259 13.69 -93.39 -4.15
CA ARG A 259 14.00 -92.77 -2.86
C ARG A 259 13.60 -91.31 -2.90
N MET A 260 12.96 -90.84 -1.83
CA MET A 260 12.60 -89.43 -1.74
C MET A 260 13.84 -88.55 -1.60
N PRO A 261 14.01 -87.53 -2.47
CA PRO A 261 15.21 -86.70 -2.45
C PRO A 261 15.33 -85.82 -1.19
N TYR A 262 14.20 -85.53 -0.54
CA TYR A 262 14.08 -84.76 0.69
C TYR A 262 12.72 -85.05 1.36
N ALA A 263 12.56 -84.64 2.62
CA ALA A 263 11.29 -84.78 3.34
C ALA A 263 10.19 -83.99 2.61
N PHE A 264 9.00 -84.57 2.48
CA PHE A 264 7.97 -84.03 1.60
C PHE A 264 6.59 -84.16 2.23
N THR A 265 5.87 -83.04 2.30
CA THR A 265 4.47 -83.05 2.72
C THR A 265 3.58 -83.19 1.49
N VAL A 266 2.96 -84.35 1.31
CA VAL A 266 2.04 -84.63 0.22
C VAL A 266 0.69 -83.97 0.48
N THR A 267 0.24 -83.17 -0.49
CA THR A 267 -1.06 -82.50 -0.47
C THR A 267 -2.01 -83.02 -1.54
N GLY A 268 -1.51 -83.81 -2.49
CA GLY A 268 -2.33 -84.43 -3.54
C GLY A 268 -1.58 -85.54 -4.26
N VAL A 269 -2.34 -86.51 -4.80
CA VAL A 269 -1.80 -87.58 -5.63
C VAL A 269 -2.64 -87.73 -6.89
N LEU A 270 -2.00 -87.98 -8.03
CA LEU A 270 -2.66 -88.24 -9.30
C LEU A 270 -1.98 -89.41 -10.02
N ALA A 271 -2.72 -90.09 -10.90
CA ALA A 271 -2.17 -91.04 -11.85
C ALA A 271 -2.67 -90.73 -13.26
N SER A 272 -1.87 -91.07 -14.25
CA SER A 272 -2.27 -91.02 -15.65
C SER A 272 -1.79 -92.23 -16.43
N LEU A 273 -2.52 -92.56 -17.50
CA LEU A 273 -2.22 -93.62 -18.45
C LEU A 273 -2.05 -93.03 -19.86
N THR A 274 -1.25 -93.71 -20.67
CA THR A 274 -1.20 -93.43 -22.11
C THR A 274 -2.34 -94.12 -22.84
N THR A 275 -2.67 -95.35 -22.43
CA THR A 275 -3.82 -96.10 -22.92
C THR A 275 -4.65 -96.56 -21.74
N ALA A 276 -5.95 -96.24 -21.76
CA ALA A 276 -6.90 -96.69 -20.76
C ALA A 276 -7.23 -98.17 -20.96
N GLN A 277 -7.59 -98.88 -19.89
CA GLN A 277 -8.27 -100.16 -20.04
C GLN A 277 -9.70 -99.97 -20.56
N ALA A 278 -10.18 -100.85 -21.42
CA ALA A 278 -11.51 -100.72 -22.01
C ALA A 278 -12.62 -101.21 -21.05
N GLY A 279 -12.33 -102.21 -20.23
CA GLY A 279 -13.26 -102.77 -19.26
C GLY A 279 -12.61 -103.63 -18.17
N GLY A 280 -13.45 -104.34 -17.43
CA GLY A 280 -13.04 -105.14 -16.27
C GLY A 280 -13.07 -104.33 -14.96
N SER A 281 -12.36 -104.81 -13.94
CA SER A 281 -12.28 -104.14 -12.64
C SER A 281 -11.38 -102.88 -12.72
N ILE A 282 -11.71 -101.84 -11.95
CA ILE A 282 -11.10 -100.50 -12.02
C ILE A 282 -9.61 -100.52 -11.65
N LEU A 283 -8.74 -99.96 -12.50
CA LEU A 283 -7.31 -99.89 -12.23
C LEU A 283 -7.10 -99.21 -10.88
N THR A 284 -6.50 -99.95 -9.95
CA THR A 284 -6.22 -99.49 -8.59
C THR A 284 -4.72 -99.51 -8.36
N VAL A 285 -4.20 -98.34 -7.99
CA VAL A 285 -2.79 -98.06 -7.76
C VAL A 285 -2.61 -97.65 -6.31
N ASP A 286 -1.59 -98.23 -5.67
CA ASP A 286 -1.20 -97.87 -4.32
C ASP A 286 0.17 -97.19 -4.31
N ILE A 287 0.34 -96.28 -3.37
CA ILE A 287 1.60 -95.59 -3.13
C ILE A 287 2.01 -95.94 -1.71
N ASN A 288 3.16 -96.60 -1.55
CA ASN A 288 3.62 -97.04 -0.25
C ASN A 288 4.90 -96.32 0.16
N GLU A 289 4.98 -95.93 1.43
CA GLU A 289 6.21 -95.50 2.10
C GLU A 289 6.70 -96.64 3.00
N ALA A 290 7.94 -97.08 2.78
CA ALA A 290 8.56 -98.18 3.54
C ALA A 290 7.68 -99.46 3.62
N GLY A 291 6.91 -99.72 2.55
CA GLY A 291 6.02 -100.89 2.45
C GLY A 291 4.62 -100.71 3.06
N VAL A 292 4.26 -99.50 3.52
CA VAL A 292 2.93 -99.17 4.04
C VAL A 292 2.25 -98.13 3.16
N SER A 293 0.98 -98.33 2.82
CA SER A 293 0.22 -97.38 2.00
C SER A 293 0.12 -96.01 2.67
N ILE A 294 0.39 -94.96 1.89
CA ILE A 294 0.14 -93.57 2.30
C ILE A 294 -1.34 -93.17 2.11
N LEU A 295 -2.15 -94.07 1.55
CA LEU A 295 -3.53 -93.84 1.13
C LEU A 295 -4.50 -94.71 1.94
N SER A 296 -5.54 -94.10 2.52
CA SER A 296 -6.68 -94.84 3.08
C SER A 296 -7.74 -95.17 2.03
N THR A 297 -7.79 -94.37 0.96
CA THR A 297 -8.50 -94.68 -0.27
C THR A 297 -7.51 -94.66 -1.42
N LYS A 298 -7.32 -95.81 -2.08
CA LYS A 298 -6.33 -95.99 -3.14
C LYS A 298 -6.65 -95.18 -4.38
N LEU A 299 -5.63 -94.95 -5.19
CA LEU A 299 -5.73 -94.16 -6.40
C LEU A 299 -6.34 -95.00 -7.53
N THR A 300 -7.45 -94.56 -8.12
CA THR A 300 -8.10 -95.30 -9.20
C THR A 300 -8.12 -94.52 -10.52
N ILE A 301 -8.21 -95.25 -11.62
CA ILE A 301 -8.53 -94.69 -12.94
C ILE A 301 -9.67 -95.52 -13.52
N ASP A 302 -10.80 -94.87 -13.78
CA ASP A 302 -12.01 -95.53 -14.26
C ASP A 302 -11.79 -96.09 -15.68
N ASN A 303 -12.54 -97.13 -16.02
CA ASN A 303 -12.44 -97.74 -17.35
C ASN A 303 -12.70 -96.69 -18.43
N THR A 304 -11.98 -96.79 -19.54
CA THR A 304 -11.98 -95.83 -20.65
C THR A 304 -11.37 -94.46 -20.34
N GLU A 305 -10.99 -94.17 -19.09
CA GLU A 305 -10.33 -92.92 -18.70
C GLU A 305 -8.80 -93.05 -18.62
N LYS A 306 -8.10 -91.92 -18.81
CA LYS A 306 -6.64 -91.85 -18.80
C LYS A 306 -6.07 -91.12 -17.58
N THR A 307 -6.89 -90.62 -16.68
CA THR A 307 -6.45 -89.81 -15.54
C THR A 307 -7.28 -90.16 -14.32
N SER A 308 -6.66 -90.11 -13.14
CA SER A 308 -7.35 -90.28 -11.88
C SER A 308 -8.08 -89.00 -11.44
N ALA A 309 -7.90 -87.87 -12.13
CA ALA A 309 -8.55 -86.60 -11.78
C ALA A 309 -10.08 -86.66 -11.85
N THR A 310 -10.62 -87.60 -12.64
CA THR A 310 -12.06 -87.81 -12.85
C THR A 310 -12.58 -89.07 -12.17
N ALA A 311 -11.75 -89.77 -11.39
CA ALA A 311 -12.13 -90.99 -10.71
C ALA A 311 -13.38 -90.78 -9.84
N ALA A 312 -14.33 -91.72 -9.91
CA ALA A 312 -15.58 -91.65 -9.16
C ALA A 312 -15.38 -91.55 -7.63
N THR A 313 -14.30 -92.12 -7.10
CA THR A 313 -13.88 -91.96 -5.70
C THR A 313 -12.49 -91.35 -5.64
N ALA A 314 -12.36 -90.19 -5.00
CA ALA A 314 -11.07 -89.53 -4.85
C ALA A 314 -10.13 -90.29 -3.89
N PRO A 315 -8.82 -90.30 -4.16
CA PRO A 315 -7.85 -90.87 -3.22
C PRO A 315 -7.82 -90.05 -1.93
N VAL A 316 -7.61 -90.73 -0.80
CA VAL A 316 -7.50 -90.09 0.52
C VAL A 316 -6.12 -90.38 1.06
N ILE A 317 -5.33 -89.32 1.24
CA ILE A 317 -3.99 -89.39 1.83
C ILE A 317 -4.14 -89.51 3.34
N SER A 318 -3.74 -90.65 3.90
CA SER A 318 -3.74 -90.91 5.34
C SER A 318 -2.38 -90.69 5.98
N ASP A 319 -1.30 -90.82 5.21
CA ASP A 319 0.03 -90.39 5.62
C ASP A 319 0.54 -89.35 4.61
N SER A 320 0.70 -88.11 5.07
CA SER A 320 1.15 -87.01 4.22
C SER A 320 2.61 -86.66 4.44
N ALA A 321 3.26 -87.18 5.48
CA ALA A 321 4.57 -86.74 5.93
C ALA A 321 5.64 -87.75 5.53
N ILE A 322 6.08 -87.66 4.27
CA ILE A 322 7.09 -88.58 3.75
C ILE A 322 8.48 -88.13 4.19
N ALA A 323 9.26 -89.04 4.78
CA ALA A 323 10.60 -88.72 5.26
C ALA A 323 11.62 -88.54 4.10
N ALA A 324 12.70 -87.80 4.37
CA ALA A 324 13.83 -87.74 3.45
C ALA A 324 14.44 -89.15 3.28
N ASP A 325 14.83 -89.52 2.06
CA ASP A 325 15.38 -90.83 1.69
C ASP A 325 14.44 -92.03 1.96
N ALA A 326 13.15 -91.76 2.26
CA ALA A 326 12.15 -92.80 2.37
C ALA A 326 12.02 -93.58 1.06
N GLU A 327 11.91 -94.90 1.16
CA GLU A 327 11.63 -95.76 0.01
C GLU A 327 10.15 -95.66 -0.35
N ILE A 328 9.89 -95.26 -1.59
CA ILE A 328 8.54 -95.23 -2.15
C ILE A 328 8.40 -96.35 -3.17
N THR A 329 7.34 -97.13 -3.05
CA THR A 329 6.92 -98.09 -4.08
C THR A 329 5.57 -97.71 -4.65
N ILE A 330 5.40 -97.96 -5.95
CA ILE A 330 4.10 -97.90 -6.60
C ILE A 330 3.67 -99.32 -6.92
N ASP A 331 2.51 -99.69 -6.41
CA ASP A 331 1.92 -101.01 -6.60
C ASP A 331 0.71 -100.89 -7.53
N ILE A 332 0.49 -101.91 -8.36
CA ILE A 332 -0.76 -102.06 -9.10
C ILE A 332 -1.51 -103.21 -8.43
N ASP A 333 -2.42 -102.88 -7.53
CA ASP A 333 -3.18 -103.89 -6.79
C ASP A 333 -4.17 -104.61 -7.68
N GLN A 334 -4.74 -103.89 -8.64
CA GLN A 334 -5.80 -104.41 -9.48
C GLN A 334 -5.71 -103.81 -10.88
N ILE A 335 -5.72 -104.67 -11.88
CA ILE A 335 -5.86 -104.33 -13.31
C ILE A 335 -7.07 -105.10 -13.87
N GLY A 336 -7.84 -104.47 -14.75
CA GLY A 336 -9.05 -105.03 -15.34
C GLY A 336 -8.74 -105.99 -16.47
N ASP A 337 -9.03 -105.58 -17.70
CA ASP A 337 -8.77 -106.40 -18.90
C ASP A 337 -7.29 -106.47 -19.33
N GLY A 338 -6.38 -105.81 -18.59
CA GLY A 338 -4.94 -105.82 -18.86
C GLY A 338 -4.54 -104.97 -20.07
N THR A 339 -5.40 -104.12 -20.61
CA THR A 339 -5.08 -103.30 -21.80
C THR A 339 -4.50 -101.92 -21.49
N ALA A 340 -4.53 -101.49 -20.22
CA ALA A 340 -3.94 -100.22 -19.80
C ALA A 340 -2.42 -100.20 -19.99
N LYS A 341 -1.85 -99.03 -20.31
CA LYS A 341 -0.41 -98.84 -20.61
C LYS A 341 0.08 -97.47 -20.17
N GLY A 342 1.38 -97.36 -19.91
CA GLY A 342 2.06 -96.08 -19.68
C GLY A 342 1.63 -95.38 -18.40
N LEU A 343 1.61 -96.10 -17.27
CA LEU A 343 1.24 -95.53 -15.98
C LEU A 343 2.29 -94.53 -15.50
N LYS A 344 1.85 -93.35 -15.08
CA LYS A 344 2.63 -92.39 -14.28
C LYS A 344 1.86 -92.04 -13.02
N VAL A 345 2.57 -91.87 -11.92
CA VAL A 345 2.03 -91.37 -10.66
C VAL A 345 2.69 -90.03 -10.34
N THR A 346 1.89 -89.08 -9.85
CA THR A 346 2.32 -87.75 -9.44
C THR A 346 2.01 -87.55 -7.97
N LEU A 347 3.02 -87.19 -7.18
CA LEU A 347 2.85 -86.68 -5.82
C LEU A 347 2.97 -85.15 -5.89
N VAL A 348 1.97 -84.44 -5.38
CA VAL A 348 1.97 -82.98 -5.28
C VAL A 348 2.12 -82.61 -3.81
N GLY A 349 3.03 -81.71 -3.51
CA GLY A 349 3.34 -81.35 -2.13
C GLY A 349 4.41 -80.27 -2.04
N TYR A 350 5.04 -80.11 -0.88
CA TYR A 350 6.12 -79.15 -0.68
C TYR A 350 7.17 -79.71 0.29
N GLN A 351 8.38 -79.16 0.25
CA GLN A 351 9.39 -79.42 1.27
C GLN A 351 9.00 -78.64 2.54
N PRO A 352 8.80 -79.31 3.68
CA PRO A 352 8.27 -78.70 4.91
C PRO A 352 9.23 -77.71 5.57
#